data_AF-A0A929FXW3-F1
#
_entry.id   AF-A0A929FXW3-F1
#
_cell.length_a   1.000
_cell.length_b   1.000
_cell.length_c   1.000
_cell.angle_alpha   90.00
_cell.angle_beta   90.00
_cell.angle_gamma   90.00
#
_symmetry.space_group_name_H-M   'P 1'
#
loop_
_entity.id
_entity.type
_entity.pdbx_description
1 polymer ?
#
loop_
_entity_poly.entity_id
_entity_poly.type
_entity_poly.pdbx_seq_one_letter_code
_entity_poly.pdbx_strand_id
1 'polypeptide(L)' 'MISLVTAPKFHKDQQVTFIGGSGKIEDCFLDSGTWVYLVKMELDTEPEMGRIGYETTLLLHQTEIRQVIY' A
#
# COMPACT_ATOMS: atom_id res chain seq x y z
N MET A 1 5.96 -27.35 -14.88
CA MET A 1 6.55 -26.06 -14.49
C MET A 1 5.95 -25.68 -13.16
N ILE A 2 6.73 -25.70 -12.07
CA ILE A 2 6.25 -25.25 -10.76
C ILE A 2 6.48 -23.74 -10.76
N SER A 3 5.43 -22.95 -10.94
CA SER A 3 5.53 -21.51 -10.72
C SER A 3 5.72 -21.31 -9.22
N LEU A 4 6.95 -20.99 -8.78
CA LEU A 4 7.17 -20.47 -7.42
C LEU A 4 6.51 -19.10 -7.37
N VAL A 5 5.19 -19.09 -7.16
CA VAL A 5 4.47 -17.89 -6.75
C VAL A 5 4.92 -17.65 -5.31
N THR A 6 5.92 -16.80 -5.16
CA THR A 6 6.38 -16.35 -3.85
C THR A 6 5.19 -15.73 -3.11
N ALA A 7 5.04 -16.00 -1.83
CA ALA A 7 3.98 -15.36 -1.04
C ALA A 7 4.14 -13.83 -1.05
N PRO A 8 3.05 -13.06 -0.95
CA PRO A 8 3.15 -11.61 -0.82
C PRO A 8 3.95 -11.27 0.44
N LYS A 9 4.80 -10.25 0.34
CA LYS A 9 5.63 -9.77 1.45
C LYS A 9 4.83 -8.99 2.50
N PHE A 10 3.79 -8.28 2.05
CA PHE A 10 2.90 -7.52 2.91
C PHE A 10 1.49 -8.10 2.84
N HIS A 11 0.76 -8.02 3.94
CA HIS A 11 -0.59 -8.57 4.04
C HIS A 11 -1.63 -7.46 4.18
N LYS A 12 -2.88 -7.79 3.86
CA LYS A 12 -4.03 -6.90 4.10
C LYS A 12 -4.07 -6.41 5.55
N ASP A 13 -4.48 -5.16 5.73
CA ASP A 13 -4.52 -4.42 6.98
C ASP A 13 -3.15 -4.12 7.63
N GLN A 14 -2.04 -4.42 6.94
CA GLN A 14 -0.70 -4.08 7.42
C GLN A 14 -0.36 -2.60 7.15
N GLN A 15 0.18 -1.90 8.15
CA GLN A 15 0.72 -0.55 7.97
C GLN A 15 2.06 -0.58 7.25
N VAL A 16 2.20 0.26 6.23
CA VAL A 16 3.41 0.38 5.42
C VAL A 16 3.76 1.85 5.17
N THR A 17 5.03 2.09 4.81
CA THR A 17 5.54 3.39 4.37
C THR A 17 6.07 3.29 2.95
N PHE A 18 6.01 4.40 2.23
CA PHE A 18 6.51 4.51 0.85
C PHE A 18 6.89 5.97 0.58
N ILE A 19 7.44 6.25 -0.60
CA ILE A 19 7.79 7.61 -0.99
C ILE A 19 6.49 8.41 -1.19
N GLY A 20 6.21 9.34 -0.27
CA GLY A 20 4.99 10.15 -0.29
C GLY A 20 4.13 10.01 0.98
N GLY A 21 4.41 9.04 1.85
CA GLY A 21 3.74 8.92 3.14
C GLY A 21 3.66 7.50 3.67
N SER A 22 2.64 7.25 4.49
CA SER A 22 2.30 5.94 5.01
C SER A 22 0.84 5.62 4.70
N GLY A 23 0.52 4.33 4.67
CA GLY A 23 -0.84 3.88 4.51
C GLY A 23 -0.97 2.42 4.90
N LYS A 24 -2.17 1.88 4.72
CA LYS A 24 -2.51 0.50 5.06
C LYS A 24 -2.74 -0.31 3.80
N ILE A 25 -2.24 -1.54 3.76
CA ILE A 25 -2.51 -2.46 2.64
C ILE A 25 -3.99 -2.81 2.63
N GLU A 26 -4.67 -2.52 1.53
CA GLU A 26 -6.06 -2.90 1.31
C GLU A 26 -6.17 -4.25 0.60
N ASP A 27 -5.29 -4.50 -0.38
CA ASP A 27 -5.23 -5.73 -1.15
C ASP A 27 -3.85 -5.95 -1.79
N CYS A 28 -3.57 -7.16 -2.27
CA CYS A 28 -2.33 -7.50 -2.94
C CYS A 28 -2.55 -8.57 -4.02
N PHE A 29 -1.96 -8.37 -5.18
CA PHE A 29 -2.05 -9.33 -6.28
C PHE A 29 -0.74 -9.41 -7.05
N LEU A 30 -0.62 -10.48 -7.83
CA LEU A 30 0.55 -10.72 -8.66
C LEU A 30 0.32 -10.09 -10.04
N ASP A 31 1.19 -9.16 -10.42
CA ASP A 31 1.26 -8.58 -11.76
C ASP A 31 2.59 -8.96 -12.42
N SER A 32 2.54 -9.66 -13.55
CA SER A 32 3.73 -10.00 -14.35
C SER A 32 4.88 -10.67 -13.56
N GLY A 33 4.55 -11.45 -12.52
CA GLY A 33 5.52 -12.11 -11.64
C GLY A 33 6.06 -11.25 -10.49
N THR A 34 5.55 -10.03 -10.33
CA THR A 34 5.88 -9.12 -9.23
C THR A 34 4.64 -8.84 -8.39
N TRP A 35 4.79 -8.75 -7.07
CA TRP A 35 3.70 -8.34 -6.20
C TRP A 35 3.45 -6.84 -6.27
N VAL A 36 2.19 -6.49 -6.48
CA VAL A 36 1.66 -5.13 -6.40
C VAL A 36 0.63 -5.07 -5.29
N TYR A 37 0.54 -3.90 -4.67
CA TYR A 37 -0.25 -3.70 -3.45
C TYR A 37 -1.11 -2.46 -3.61
N LEU A 38 -2.37 -2.56 -3.20
CA LEU A 38 -3.22 -1.40 -2.98
C LEU A 38 -2.93 -0.89 -1.59
N VAL A 39 -2.47 0.36 -1.51
CA VAL A 39 -2.18 1.04 -0.27
C VAL A 39 -3.17 2.18 -0.11
N LYS A 40 -4.03 2.07 0.90
CA LYS A 40 -4.97 3.11 1.27
C LYS A 40 -4.31 4.07 2.25
N MET A 41 -4.17 5.33 1.87
CA MET A 41 -3.71 6.38 2.77
C MET A 41 -4.85 6.77 3.72
N GLU A 42 -4.55 6.84 5.02
CA GLU A 42 -5.50 7.40 5.98
C GLU A 42 -5.63 8.90 5.77
N LEU A 43 -6.87 9.40 5.86
CA LEU A 43 -7.15 10.82 5.90
C LEU A 43 -6.64 11.37 7.23
N ASP A 44 -5.59 12.18 7.17
CA ASP A 44 -5.33 13.10 8.27
C ASP A 44 -6.53 14.04 8.37
N THR A 45 -7.00 14.27 9.60
CA THR A 45 -8.24 15.00 9.94
C THR A 45 -8.54 16.13 8.96
N GLU A 46 -9.73 16.09 8.37
CA GLU A 46 -10.23 17.06 7.38
C GLU A 46 -9.70 18.47 7.69
N PRO A 47 -8.89 19.09 6.81
CA PRO A 47 -8.36 20.41 7.08
C PRO A 47 -9.53 21.40 7.19
N GLU A 48 -9.42 22.33 8.15
CA GLU A 48 -10.41 23.38 8.40
C GLU A 48 -10.79 24.10 7.09
N MET A 49 -11.97 23.79 6.56
CA MET A 49 -12.63 24.37 5.38
C MET A 49 -11.75 24.55 4.12
N GLY A 50 -11.92 23.66 3.14
CA GLY A 50 -11.67 23.98 1.72
C GLY A 50 -10.65 23.11 0.98
N ARG A 51 -10.05 22.10 1.62
CA ARG A 51 -9.33 21.03 0.92
C ARG A 51 -9.95 19.69 1.27
N ILE A 52 -10.80 19.18 0.38
CA ILE A 52 -11.29 17.81 0.47
C ILE A 52 -10.09 16.90 0.23
N GLY A 53 -9.53 16.34 1.30
CA GLY A 53 -8.68 15.16 1.18
C GLY A 53 -9.59 14.02 0.77
N TYR A 54 -9.44 13.51 -0.45
CA TYR A 54 -10.12 12.27 -0.83
C TYR A 54 -9.28 11.10 -0.33
N GLU A 55 -9.94 10.10 0.23
CA GLU A 55 -9.31 8.80 0.49
C GLU A 55 -8.60 8.36 -0.79
N THR A 56 -7.27 8.30 -0.75
CA THR A 56 -6.46 7.97 -1.92
C THR A 56 -5.95 6.56 -1.78
N THR A 57 -6.28 5.73 -2.76
CA THR A 57 -5.76 4.38 -2.88
C THR A 57 -4.68 4.38 -3.95
N LEU A 58 -3.47 3.98 -3.57
CA LEU A 58 -2.31 3.94 -4.45
C LEU A 58 -1.99 2.49 -4.82
N LEU A 59 -1.71 2.26 -6.10
CA LEU A 59 -1.17 0.98 -6.57
C LEU A 59 0.36 1.09 -6.59
N LEU A 60 1.03 0.32 -5.74
CA LEU A 60 2.47 0.38 -5.55
C LEU A 60 3.11 -1.00 -5.73
N HIS A 61 4.30 -1.04 -6.32
CA HIS A 61 5.10 -2.26 -6.40
C HIS A 61 5.73 -2.59 -5.05
N GLN A 62 6.02 -3.88 -4.83
CA GLN A 62 6.71 -4.35 -3.62
C GLN A 62 7.98 -3.56 -3.27
N THR A 63 8.72 -3.09 -4.27
CA THR A 63 9.98 -2.35 -4.11
C THR A 63 9.79 -0.92 -3.61
N GLU A 64 8.60 -0.36 -3.77
CA GLU A 64 8.26 1.01 -3.37
C GLU A 64 7.77 1.09 -1.92
N ILE A 65 7.45 -0.07 -1.34
CA ILE A 65 6.83 -0.21 -0.02
C ILE A 65 7.83 -0.75 1.00
N ARG A 66 7.78 -0.22 2.22
CA ARG A 66 8.59 -0.64 3.36
C ARG A 66 7.71 -0.89 4.58
N GLN A 67 8.10 -1.86 5.41
CA GLN A 67 7.43 -2.11 6.67
C GLN A 67 7.75 -0.99 7.67
N VAL A 68 6.75 -0.56 8.45
CA VAL A 68 6.99 0.30 9.61
C VAL A 68 7.64 -0.53 10.72
N ILE A 69 8.81 -0.11 11.19
CA ILE A 69 9.48 -0.70 12.35
C ILE A 69 9.30 0.29 13.51
N TYR A 70 8.68 -0.16 14.60
CA TYR A 70 8.52 0.59 15.84
C TYR A 70 9.71 0.34 16.78
#